data_AF-A0A2E2LA76-F1
#
_entry.id   AF-A0A2E2LA76-F1
#
_cell.length_a   1.000
_cell.length_b   1.000
_cell.length_c   1.000
_cell.angle_alpha   90.00
_cell.angle_beta   90.00
_cell.angle_gamma   90.00
#
_symmetry.space_group_name_H-M   'P 1'
#
loop_
_entity.id
_entity.type
_entity.pdbx_description
1 polymer ?
#
loop_
_entity_poly.entity_id
_entity_poly.type
_entity_poly.pdbx_seq_one_letter_code
_entity_poly.pdbx_strand_id
1 'polypeptide(L)'
;MSEHEPHMTPEGRPAPERASPDWRRLVVARDRSLTPIADGIAQAIAEREEIDEGTARCIAHALGRAYGPGSALATFGRTGEGNYLSLRDEYLDLYGDERADAVTKEMIDWLGTYLVQRENTGSGRRFMNEHLPPKLDQLLVRTSVRVGDGRFIVNVPASWHSGHEDELVELLTTLQLDQDEALQAFLALPDVSVGTDDIMESFHEAFAGTYQTEEAALRALSPLEDWETSLADWCIDHGLELEALEWNCEPLMARLRDVYDVVEGKGVLHVFNK
;
A
#
# COMPACT_ATOMS: atom_id res chain seq x y z
N MET A 1 -21.55 47.06 -33.53
CA MET A 1 -22.01 45.75 -34.03
C MET A 1 -20.86 44.80 -33.79
N SER A 2 -21.00 43.92 -32.79
CA SER A 2 -19.96 42.99 -32.36
C SER A 2 -20.15 41.68 -33.12
N GLU A 3 -19.18 41.32 -33.95
CA GLU A 3 -19.08 39.98 -34.53
C GLU A 3 -18.39 39.08 -33.49
N HIS A 4 -19.13 38.12 -32.94
CA HIS A 4 -18.59 37.03 -32.14
C HIS A 4 -18.14 35.92 -33.09
N GLU A 5 -16.84 35.68 -33.18
CA GLU A 5 -16.32 34.40 -33.67
C GLU A 5 -16.60 33.31 -32.61
N PRO A 6 -17.15 32.15 -32.99
CA PRO A 6 -17.30 31.03 -32.07
C PRO A 6 -15.92 30.39 -31.82
N HIS A 7 -15.47 30.43 -30.56
CA HIS A 7 -14.35 29.62 -30.09
C HIS A 7 -14.68 28.14 -30.27
N MET A 8 -14.03 27.51 -31.25
CA MET A 8 -13.97 26.05 -31.39
C MET A 8 -13.39 25.47 -30.10
N THR A 9 -14.23 24.75 -29.36
CA THR A 9 -13.83 23.93 -28.22
C THR A 9 -12.88 22.84 -28.74
N PRO A 10 -11.72 22.58 -28.11
CA PRO A 10 -10.86 21.50 -28.56
C PRO A 10 -11.60 20.18 -28.35
N GLU A 11 -11.95 19.50 -29.44
CA GLU A 11 -12.42 18.12 -29.41
C GLU A 11 -11.39 17.30 -28.63
N GLY A 12 -11.85 16.65 -27.55
CA GLY A 12 -11.03 15.77 -26.74
C GLY A 12 -10.47 14.66 -27.63
N ARG A 13 -9.16 14.71 -27.89
CA ARG A 13 -8.47 13.59 -28.54
C ARG A 13 -8.66 12.36 -27.66
N PRO A 14 -9.18 11.24 -28.19
CA PRO A 14 -9.11 9.97 -27.48
C PRO A 14 -7.65 9.64 -27.19
N ALA A 15 -7.39 9.07 -26.01
CA ALA A 15 -6.07 8.57 -25.66
C ALA A 15 -5.57 7.63 -26.77
N PRO A 16 -4.31 7.74 -27.22
CA PRO A 16 -3.79 6.85 -28.26
C PRO A 16 -3.92 5.40 -27.78
N GLU A 17 -4.47 4.52 -28.62
CA GLU A 17 -4.44 3.07 -28.42
C GLU A 17 -3.00 2.67 -28.11
N ARG A 18 -2.76 2.11 -26.92
CA ARG A 18 -1.43 1.67 -26.49
C ARG A 18 -0.95 0.63 -27.49
N ALA A 19 0.07 0.98 -28.27
CA ALA A 19 0.69 0.04 -29.21
C ALA A 19 1.21 -1.16 -28.41
N SER A 20 0.78 -2.37 -28.78
CA SER A 20 1.19 -3.60 -28.08
C SER A 20 2.72 -3.67 -27.94
N PRO A 21 3.24 -4.15 -26.79
CA PRO A 21 4.66 -4.14 -26.50
C PRO A 21 5.50 -4.91 -27.54
N ASP A 22 6.59 -4.29 -28.03
CA ASP A 22 7.57 -4.94 -28.90
C ASP A 22 8.60 -5.72 -28.07
N TRP A 23 8.27 -6.98 -27.78
CA TRP A 23 9.09 -7.90 -27.00
C TRP A 23 10.48 -8.14 -27.58
N ARG A 24 10.65 -8.07 -28.91
CA ARG A 24 11.97 -8.26 -29.53
C ARG A 24 12.92 -7.13 -29.14
N ARG A 25 12.42 -5.89 -29.10
CA ARG A 25 13.21 -4.73 -28.68
C ARG A 25 13.55 -4.79 -27.20
N LEU A 26 12.60 -5.21 -26.36
CA LEU A 26 12.83 -5.40 -24.93
C LEU A 26 13.93 -6.43 -24.69
N VAL A 27 13.83 -7.63 -25.27
CA VAL A 27 14.81 -8.72 -25.07
C VAL A 27 16.21 -8.27 -25.47
N VAL A 28 16.37 -7.65 -26.66
CA VAL A 28 17.68 -7.16 -27.12
C VAL A 28 18.26 -6.10 -26.19
N ALA A 29 17.43 -5.23 -25.63
CA ALA A 29 17.87 -4.18 -24.72
C ALA A 29 18.23 -4.73 -23.34
N ARG A 30 17.38 -5.61 -22.81
CA ARG A 30 17.61 -6.35 -21.56
C ARG A 30 18.93 -7.10 -21.63
N ASP A 31 19.17 -7.89 -22.67
CA ASP A 31 20.37 -8.72 -22.78
C ASP A 31 21.66 -7.87 -22.84
N ARG A 32 21.59 -6.65 -23.41
CA ARG A 32 22.71 -5.70 -23.42
C ARG A 32 22.97 -5.05 -22.05
N SER A 33 21.93 -4.87 -21.26
CA SER A 33 21.97 -4.24 -19.94
C SER A 33 21.94 -5.26 -18.80
N LEU A 34 22.00 -6.56 -19.09
CA LEU A 34 21.75 -7.60 -18.11
C LEU A 34 22.81 -7.61 -17.01
N THR A 35 24.09 -7.46 -17.36
CA THR A 35 25.19 -7.43 -16.38
C THR A 35 25.02 -6.32 -15.34
N PRO A 36 24.93 -5.02 -15.72
CA PRO A 36 24.77 -3.97 -14.70
C PRO A 36 23.46 -4.09 -13.91
N ILE A 37 22.38 -4.62 -14.50
CA ILE A 37 21.13 -4.85 -13.78
C ILE A 37 21.29 -5.98 -12.75
N ALA A 38 21.89 -7.10 -13.15
CA ALA A 38 22.11 -8.25 -12.28
C ALA A 38 23.07 -7.93 -11.14
N ASP A 39 24.14 -7.15 -11.40
CA ASP A 39 25.09 -6.72 -10.39
C ASP A 39 24.41 -5.81 -9.34
N GLY A 40 23.59 -4.85 -9.79
CA GLY A 40 22.84 -3.96 -8.90
C GLY A 40 21.81 -4.70 -8.03
N ILE A 41 21.07 -5.65 -8.61
CA ILE A 41 20.13 -6.50 -7.86
C ILE A 41 20.89 -7.37 -6.85
N ALA A 42 22.00 -8.00 -7.25
CA ALA A 42 22.80 -8.83 -6.36
C ALA A 42 23.36 -8.04 -5.18
N GLN A 43 23.78 -6.79 -5.42
CA GLN A 43 24.22 -5.88 -4.37
C GLN A 43 23.07 -5.53 -3.40
N ALA A 44 21.89 -5.14 -3.93
CA ALA A 44 20.71 -4.84 -3.11
C ALA A 44 20.32 -6.02 -2.21
N ILE A 45 20.34 -7.25 -2.74
CA ILE A 45 20.09 -8.48 -1.97
C ILE A 45 21.16 -8.67 -0.88
N ALA A 46 22.43 -8.48 -1.20
CA ALA A 46 23.53 -8.67 -0.25
C ALA A 46 23.49 -7.66 0.91
N GLU A 47 23.13 -6.41 0.60
CA GLU A 47 23.03 -5.31 1.55
C GLU A 47 21.69 -5.29 2.30
N ARG A 48 20.70 -6.05 1.83
CA ARG A 48 19.31 -6.05 2.31
C ARG A 48 18.68 -4.66 2.21
N GLU A 49 18.98 -4.00 1.10
CA GLU A 49 18.48 -2.68 0.75
C GLU A 49 17.76 -2.73 -0.60
N GLU A 50 17.16 -1.62 -0.99
CA GLU A 50 16.57 -1.45 -2.31
C GLU A 50 17.64 -1.20 -3.38
N ILE A 51 17.27 -1.39 -4.64
CA ILE A 51 18.16 -1.02 -5.76
C ILE A 51 18.41 0.49 -5.80
N ASP A 52 19.60 0.88 -6.25
CA ASP A 52 19.93 2.29 -6.42
C ASP A 52 19.26 2.92 -7.66
N GLU A 53 19.31 4.25 -7.75
CA GLU A 53 18.72 4.98 -8.88
C GLU A 53 19.34 4.56 -10.23
N GLY A 54 20.64 4.23 -10.24
CA GLY A 54 21.34 3.79 -11.45
C GLY A 54 20.76 2.50 -12.00
N THR A 55 20.59 1.50 -11.13
CA THR A 55 20.00 0.20 -11.42
C THR A 55 18.54 0.36 -11.85
N ALA A 56 17.75 1.15 -11.11
CA ALA A 56 16.36 1.43 -11.47
C ALA A 56 16.23 2.06 -12.87
N ARG A 57 17.11 3.01 -13.21
CA ARG A 57 17.15 3.62 -14.55
C ARG A 57 17.58 2.65 -15.63
N CYS A 58 18.54 1.76 -15.36
CA CYS A 58 18.93 0.70 -16.29
C CYS A 58 17.76 -0.25 -16.58
N ILE A 59 17.03 -0.68 -15.55
CA ILE A 59 15.85 -1.51 -15.69
C ILE A 59 14.78 -0.78 -16.53
N ALA A 60 14.40 0.44 -16.15
CA ALA A 60 13.41 1.21 -16.88
C ALA A 60 13.81 1.48 -18.34
N HIS A 61 15.11 1.71 -18.61
CA HIS A 61 15.62 1.84 -19.97
C HIS A 61 15.39 0.59 -20.81
N ALA A 62 15.67 -0.60 -20.24
CA ALA A 62 15.48 -1.86 -20.94
C ALA A 62 13.99 -2.14 -21.21
N LEU A 63 13.13 -1.97 -20.20
CA LEU A 63 11.68 -2.17 -20.32
C LEU A 63 11.04 -1.19 -21.30
N GLY A 64 11.41 0.10 -21.24
CA GLY A 64 10.87 1.15 -22.11
C GLY A 64 11.17 0.96 -23.60
N ARG A 65 12.09 0.06 -23.97
CA ARG A 65 12.32 -0.30 -25.39
C ARG A 65 11.14 -1.02 -26.03
N ALA A 66 10.27 -1.66 -25.24
CA ALA A 66 9.04 -2.26 -25.75
C ALA A 66 8.09 -1.23 -26.36
N TYR A 67 8.02 -0.02 -25.79
CA TYR A 67 7.09 1.05 -26.18
C TYR A 67 7.77 2.18 -26.98
N GLY A 68 9.10 2.20 -27.00
CA GLY A 68 9.88 3.19 -27.75
C GLY A 68 10.25 4.44 -26.95
N PRO A 69 10.91 5.43 -27.60
CA PRO A 69 11.59 6.53 -26.91
C PRO A 69 10.67 7.54 -26.21
N GLY A 70 9.39 7.57 -26.60
CA GLY A 70 8.38 8.46 -26.01
C GLY A 70 7.66 7.89 -24.79
N SER A 71 7.96 6.65 -24.40
CA SER A 71 7.36 6.01 -23.23
C SER A 71 7.85 6.63 -21.92
N ALA A 72 7.04 6.52 -20.87
CA ALA A 72 7.38 6.95 -19.53
C ALA A 72 8.62 6.20 -19.03
N LEU A 73 8.68 4.87 -19.22
CA LEU A 73 9.82 4.03 -18.84
C LEU A 73 11.10 4.44 -19.58
N ALA A 74 11.03 4.71 -20.89
CA ALA A 74 12.21 5.16 -21.65
C ALA A 74 12.64 6.58 -21.28
N THR A 75 11.71 7.43 -20.83
CA THR A 75 12.02 8.77 -20.32
C THR A 75 12.72 8.67 -18.98
N PHE A 76 12.15 7.93 -18.03
CA PHE A 76 12.75 7.69 -16.72
C PHE A 76 14.13 7.04 -16.82
N GLY A 77 14.30 6.02 -17.66
CA GLY A 77 15.62 5.41 -17.87
C GLY A 77 16.68 6.42 -18.35
N ARG A 78 16.28 7.45 -19.10
CA ARG A 78 17.20 8.51 -19.59
C ARG A 78 17.43 9.61 -18.56
N THR A 79 16.40 10.10 -17.89
CA THR A 79 16.47 11.32 -17.07
C THR A 79 16.43 11.07 -15.57
N GLY A 80 15.90 9.93 -15.13
CA GLY A 80 15.52 9.67 -13.74
C GLY A 80 14.20 10.35 -13.34
N GLU A 81 13.52 11.02 -14.28
CA GLU A 81 12.27 11.76 -14.02
C GLU A 81 11.08 11.02 -14.64
N GLY A 82 9.96 11.01 -13.92
CA GLY A 82 8.71 10.41 -14.36
C GLY A 82 7.68 10.42 -13.25
N ASN A 83 6.41 10.29 -13.61
CA ASN A 83 5.30 10.12 -12.67
C ASN A 83 5.08 8.62 -12.42
N TYR A 84 4.93 8.21 -11.16
CA TYR A 84 4.71 6.81 -10.80
C TYR A 84 3.54 6.15 -11.54
N LEU A 85 2.39 6.81 -11.69
CA LEU A 85 1.22 6.20 -12.34
C LEU A 85 1.50 5.90 -13.82
N SER A 86 2.16 6.82 -14.53
CA SER A 86 2.57 6.59 -15.92
C SER A 86 3.58 5.46 -16.07
N LEU A 87 4.54 5.35 -15.15
CA LEU A 87 5.53 4.27 -15.15
C LEU A 87 4.88 2.93 -14.81
N ARG A 88 3.99 2.92 -13.82
CA ARG A 88 3.21 1.79 -13.35
C ARG A 88 2.37 1.17 -14.44
N ASP A 89 1.59 1.98 -15.13
CA ASP A 89 0.77 1.51 -16.23
C ASP A 89 1.60 0.80 -17.32
N GLU A 90 2.77 1.33 -17.67
CA GLU A 90 3.63 0.73 -18.70
C GLU A 90 4.31 -0.56 -18.24
N TYR A 91 4.84 -0.62 -17.01
CA TYR A 91 5.48 -1.83 -16.53
C TYR A 91 4.46 -2.93 -16.19
N LEU A 92 3.24 -2.58 -15.78
CA LEU A 92 2.19 -3.57 -15.51
C LEU A 92 1.61 -4.18 -16.78
N ASP A 93 1.54 -3.40 -17.87
CA ASP A 93 1.21 -3.94 -19.20
C ASP A 93 2.23 -5.02 -19.62
N LEU A 94 3.51 -4.85 -19.28
CA LEU A 94 4.51 -5.91 -19.46
C LEU A 94 4.37 -7.05 -18.44
N TYR A 95 4.01 -6.76 -17.19
CA TYR A 95 3.93 -7.76 -16.10
C TYR A 95 2.81 -8.78 -16.31
N GLY A 96 1.66 -8.32 -16.83
CA GLY A 96 0.47 -9.13 -17.10
C GLY A 96 0.49 -9.88 -18.43
N ASP A 97 1.39 -9.56 -19.36
CA ASP A 97 1.49 -10.24 -20.66
C ASP A 97 2.04 -11.67 -20.49
N GLU A 98 1.43 -12.63 -21.18
CA GLU A 98 1.83 -14.05 -21.16
C GLU A 98 3.29 -14.29 -21.61
N ARG A 99 3.86 -13.35 -22.38
CA ARG A 99 5.24 -13.43 -22.88
C ARG A 99 6.29 -12.97 -21.86
N ALA A 100 5.87 -12.42 -20.73
CA ALA A 100 6.77 -11.97 -19.67
C ALA A 100 7.46 -13.16 -18.99
N ASP A 101 8.77 -13.28 -19.21
CA ASP A 101 9.57 -14.29 -18.52
C ASP A 101 9.92 -13.89 -17.08
N ALA A 102 10.47 -14.84 -16.32
CA ALA A 102 10.80 -14.64 -14.91
C ALA A 102 11.79 -13.49 -14.69
N VAL A 103 12.73 -13.28 -15.61
CA VAL A 103 13.74 -12.20 -15.51
C VAL A 103 13.08 -10.85 -15.71
N THR A 104 12.20 -10.73 -16.70
CA THR A 104 11.43 -9.49 -16.92
C THR A 104 10.51 -9.19 -15.73
N LYS A 105 9.85 -10.20 -15.16
CA LYS A 105 9.02 -10.03 -13.96
C LYS A 105 9.85 -9.61 -12.74
N GLU A 106 11.01 -10.21 -12.52
CA GLU A 106 11.93 -9.82 -11.44
C GLU A 106 12.41 -8.37 -11.60
N MET A 107 12.80 -7.97 -12.81
CA MET A 107 13.16 -6.58 -13.09
C MET A 107 12.02 -5.60 -12.76
N ILE A 108 10.79 -5.97 -13.14
CA ILE A 108 9.59 -5.16 -12.84
C ILE A 108 9.32 -5.14 -11.34
N ASP A 109 9.49 -6.25 -10.63
CA ASP A 109 9.33 -6.33 -9.17
C ASP A 109 10.26 -5.33 -8.46
N TRP A 110 11.54 -5.32 -8.84
CA TRP A 110 12.53 -4.38 -8.29
C TRP A 110 12.25 -2.92 -8.66
N LEU A 111 11.95 -2.64 -9.93
CA LEU A 111 11.66 -1.27 -10.36
C LEU A 111 10.40 -0.71 -9.68
N GLY A 112 9.32 -1.48 -9.64
CA GLY A 112 8.08 -1.02 -9.04
C GLY A 112 8.22 -0.76 -7.54
N THR A 113 8.99 -1.61 -6.84
CA THR A 113 9.29 -1.42 -5.40
C THR A 113 10.11 -0.15 -5.16
N TYR A 114 11.17 0.06 -5.94
CA TYR A 114 11.96 1.30 -5.91
C TYR A 114 11.09 2.55 -6.10
N LEU A 115 10.17 2.52 -7.07
CA LEU A 115 9.32 3.68 -7.37
C LEU A 115 8.32 3.98 -6.24
N VAL A 116 7.74 2.94 -5.62
CA VAL A 116 6.84 3.11 -4.46
C VAL A 116 7.56 3.72 -3.27
N GLN A 117 8.80 3.29 -3.01
CA GLN A 117 9.62 3.86 -1.95
C GLN A 117 10.01 5.32 -2.25
N ARG A 118 10.45 5.60 -3.48
CA ARG A 118 10.87 6.93 -3.92
C ARG A 118 9.76 7.98 -3.76
N GLU A 119 8.52 7.63 -4.10
CA GLU A 119 7.37 8.55 -3.98
C GLU A 119 6.72 8.52 -2.57
N ASN A 120 7.23 7.70 -1.65
CA ASN A 120 6.67 7.50 -0.31
C ASN A 120 5.19 7.09 -0.35
N THR A 121 4.79 6.32 -1.37
CA THR A 121 3.42 5.87 -1.60
C THR A 121 3.13 4.51 -0.96
N GLY A 122 4.14 3.83 -0.42
CA GLY A 122 3.94 2.57 0.30
C GLY A 122 3.07 2.74 1.56
N SER A 123 2.34 1.68 1.94
CA SER A 123 1.45 1.64 3.11
C SER A 123 2.18 1.69 4.46
N GLY A 124 3.42 1.23 4.54
CA GLY A 124 4.21 1.19 5.77
C GLY A 124 4.68 -0.24 6.11
N ARG A 125 5.21 -0.42 7.34
CA ARG A 125 5.81 -1.66 7.93
C ARG A 125 6.64 -2.50 6.92
N ARG A 126 7.72 -1.90 6.38
CA ARG A 126 8.79 -2.53 5.56
C ARG A 126 8.37 -3.84 4.86
N PHE A 127 7.65 -3.67 3.76
CA PHE A 127 7.43 -4.61 2.64
C PHE A 127 7.50 -6.08 3.04
N MET A 128 6.34 -6.72 3.20
CA MET A 128 6.04 -8.08 3.71
C MET A 128 7.00 -9.22 3.32
N ASN A 129 8.31 -9.08 3.58
CA ASN A 129 9.44 -9.94 3.26
C ASN A 129 10.76 -9.14 3.40
N GLU A 130 11.13 -8.68 4.62
CA GLU A 130 12.30 -7.79 4.87
C GLU A 130 13.65 -8.33 4.32
N HIS A 131 13.72 -9.60 3.90
CA HIS A 131 14.91 -10.27 3.37
C HIS A 131 14.68 -11.13 2.11
N LEU A 132 13.49 -11.12 1.49
CA LEU A 132 13.27 -11.82 0.22
C LEU A 132 13.28 -10.82 -0.95
N PRO A 133 13.57 -11.29 -2.18
CA PRO A 133 13.37 -10.46 -3.36
C PRO A 133 11.94 -9.92 -3.40
N PRO A 134 11.76 -8.64 -3.79
CA PRO A 134 10.45 -8.02 -3.79
C PRO A 134 9.48 -8.73 -4.74
N LYS A 135 8.19 -8.61 -4.43
CA LYS A 135 7.08 -9.06 -5.27
C LYS A 135 6.01 -7.98 -5.30
N LEU A 136 5.64 -7.51 -6.48
CA LEU A 136 4.66 -6.43 -6.60
C LEU A 136 3.29 -6.80 -6.04
N ASP A 137 2.87 -8.07 -6.17
CA ASP A 137 1.60 -8.54 -5.62
C ASP A 137 1.55 -8.47 -4.08
N GLN A 138 2.71 -8.41 -3.42
CA GLN A 138 2.83 -8.30 -1.97
C GLN A 138 3.08 -6.84 -1.51
N LEU A 139 3.24 -5.93 -2.46
CA LEU A 139 3.51 -4.53 -2.21
C LEU A 139 2.19 -3.75 -2.18
N LEU A 140 1.93 -3.05 -1.07
CA LEU A 140 0.72 -2.26 -0.91
C LEU A 140 1.01 -0.76 -1.10
N VAL A 141 0.15 -0.10 -1.88
CA VAL A 141 0.26 1.30 -2.28
C VAL A 141 -0.92 2.08 -1.73
N ARG A 142 -0.62 3.12 -0.94
CA ARG A 142 -1.63 4.04 -0.40
C ARG A 142 -2.25 4.83 -1.55
N THR A 143 -3.55 4.66 -1.69
CA THR A 143 -4.34 5.28 -2.74
C THR A 143 -5.47 6.07 -2.11
N SER A 144 -5.58 7.33 -2.51
CA SER A 144 -6.66 8.22 -2.09
C SER A 144 -7.84 8.06 -3.04
N VAL A 145 -8.91 7.41 -2.61
CA VAL A 145 -10.11 7.17 -3.42
C VAL A 145 -11.25 8.09 -2.97
N ARG A 146 -12.06 8.54 -3.93
CA ARG A 146 -13.29 9.29 -3.63
C ARG A 146 -14.48 8.34 -3.67
N VAL A 147 -15.20 8.26 -2.55
CA VAL A 147 -16.42 7.45 -2.40
C VAL A 147 -17.50 8.37 -1.84
N GLY A 148 -18.57 8.56 -2.59
CA GLY A 148 -19.56 9.60 -2.31
C GLY A 148 -18.93 11.00 -2.22
N ASP A 149 -19.17 11.68 -1.10
CA ASP A 149 -18.59 13.00 -0.80
C ASP A 149 -17.26 12.94 -0.02
N GLY A 150 -16.86 11.74 0.42
CA GLY A 150 -15.65 11.51 1.21
C GLY A 150 -14.42 11.20 0.37
N ARG A 151 -13.25 11.44 0.95
CA ARG A 151 -11.96 10.97 0.44
C ARG A 151 -11.32 10.06 1.48
N PHE A 152 -11.03 8.84 1.07
CA PHE A 152 -10.55 7.78 1.95
C PHE A 152 -9.18 7.29 1.49
N ILE A 153 -8.34 6.90 2.44
CA ILE A 153 -7.06 6.27 2.16
C ILE A 153 -7.26 4.77 2.30
N VAL A 154 -6.94 4.03 1.22
CA VAL A 154 -6.95 2.57 1.19
C VAL A 154 -5.64 2.08 0.61
N ASN A 155 -5.28 0.82 0.83
CA ASN A 155 -4.10 0.24 0.19
C ASN A 155 -4.49 -0.75 -0.91
N VAL A 156 -3.96 -0.53 -2.10
CA VAL A 156 -4.15 -1.40 -3.26
C VAL A 156 -2.87 -2.19 -3.53
N PRO A 157 -2.94 -3.41 -4.08
CA PRO A 157 -1.75 -4.10 -4.59
C PRO A 157 -1.03 -3.27 -5.64
N ALA A 158 0.30 -3.21 -5.60
CA ALA A 158 1.10 -2.47 -6.57
C ALA A 158 0.93 -3.02 -7.99
N SER A 159 0.53 -4.28 -8.12
CA SER A 159 0.21 -4.94 -9.38
C SER A 159 -1.09 -4.48 -10.06
N TRP A 160 -1.92 -3.68 -9.39
CA TRP A 160 -3.11 -3.11 -10.02
C TRP A 160 -2.76 -1.95 -10.98
N HIS A 161 -3.27 -1.95 -12.19
CA HIS A 161 -3.13 -0.79 -13.11
C HIS A 161 -4.26 0.23 -12.93
N SER A 162 -4.12 1.42 -13.53
CA SER A 162 -5.14 2.49 -13.49
C SER A 162 -6.56 2.06 -13.90
N GLY A 163 -6.70 1.08 -14.79
CA GLY A 163 -8.00 0.52 -15.18
C GLY A 163 -8.81 -0.16 -14.07
N HIS A 164 -8.25 -0.42 -12.88
CA HIS A 164 -8.99 -0.98 -11.74
C HIS A 164 -9.64 0.09 -10.85
N GLU A 165 -9.43 1.38 -11.14
CA GLU A 165 -9.95 2.48 -10.30
C GLU A 165 -11.48 2.47 -10.23
N ASP A 166 -12.16 2.24 -11.35
CA ASP A 166 -13.63 2.23 -11.40
C ASP A 166 -14.21 1.04 -10.61
N GLU A 167 -13.63 -0.16 -10.76
CA GLU A 167 -14.02 -1.36 -10.02
C GLU A 167 -13.79 -1.19 -8.51
N LEU A 168 -12.68 -0.55 -8.12
CA LEU A 168 -12.39 -0.22 -6.73
C LEU A 168 -13.43 0.74 -6.16
N VAL A 169 -13.80 1.81 -6.89
CA VAL A 169 -14.81 2.77 -6.43
C VAL A 169 -16.18 2.09 -6.28
N GLU A 170 -16.55 1.23 -7.23
CA GLU A 170 -17.80 0.45 -7.18
C GLU A 170 -17.82 -0.49 -5.97
N LEU A 171 -16.73 -1.21 -5.72
CA LEU A 171 -16.56 -2.08 -4.55
C LEU A 171 -16.73 -1.29 -3.25
N LEU A 172 -15.98 -0.20 -3.06
CA LEU A 172 -16.02 0.58 -1.82
C LEU A 172 -17.38 1.27 -1.60
N THR A 173 -18.07 1.62 -2.68
CA THR A 173 -19.45 2.13 -2.62
C THR A 173 -20.43 1.04 -2.20
N THR A 174 -20.27 -0.18 -2.72
CA THR A 174 -21.09 -1.35 -2.35
C THR A 174 -20.90 -1.71 -0.88
N LEU A 175 -19.67 -1.59 -0.38
CA LEU A 175 -19.34 -1.79 1.05
C LEU A 175 -19.82 -0.65 1.96
N GLN A 176 -20.43 0.42 1.41
CA GLN A 176 -20.88 1.59 2.17
C GLN A 176 -19.77 2.21 3.02
N LEU A 177 -18.56 2.28 2.45
CA LEU A 177 -17.37 2.77 3.15
C LEU A 177 -17.61 4.14 3.80
N ASP A 178 -18.40 5.01 3.18
CA ASP A 178 -18.70 6.34 3.68
C ASP A 178 -19.53 6.37 4.97
N GLN A 179 -20.17 5.26 5.33
CA GLN A 179 -21.06 5.13 6.48
C GLN A 179 -20.46 4.30 7.63
N ASP A 180 -19.41 3.52 7.37
CA ASP A 180 -18.80 2.63 8.36
C ASP A 180 -17.39 3.10 8.77
N GLU A 181 -17.29 3.67 9.98
CA GLU A 181 -16.05 4.22 10.54
C GLU A 181 -15.03 3.14 10.91
N ALA A 182 -15.52 1.98 11.36
CA ALA A 182 -14.65 0.86 11.68
C ALA A 182 -14.03 0.27 10.41
N LEU A 183 -14.83 0.14 9.34
CA LEU A 183 -14.32 -0.28 8.04
C LEU A 183 -13.34 0.75 7.46
N GLN A 184 -13.62 2.05 7.58
CA GLN A 184 -12.67 3.11 7.20
C GLN A 184 -11.33 2.96 7.92
N ALA A 185 -11.36 2.71 9.23
CA ALA A 185 -10.17 2.50 10.05
C ALA A 185 -9.41 1.23 9.63
N PHE A 186 -10.13 0.13 9.38
CA PHE A 186 -9.56 -1.14 8.94
C PHE A 186 -8.82 -1.02 7.60
N LEU A 187 -9.45 -0.42 6.58
CA LEU A 187 -8.86 -0.28 5.25
C LEU A 187 -7.67 0.68 5.20
N ALA A 188 -7.51 1.52 6.23
CA ALA A 188 -6.36 2.42 6.39
C ALA A 188 -5.15 1.74 7.06
N LEU A 189 -5.30 0.52 7.61
CA LEU A 189 -4.20 -0.23 8.22
C LEU A 189 -3.15 -0.60 7.17
N PRO A 190 -1.84 -0.53 7.50
CA PRO A 190 -0.76 -0.63 6.51
C PRO A 190 -0.63 -2.02 5.84
N ASP A 191 -1.16 -3.06 6.45
CA ASP A 191 -1.15 -4.46 6.02
C ASP A 191 -2.46 -4.91 5.39
N VAL A 192 -3.50 -4.06 5.39
CA VAL A 192 -4.80 -4.38 4.81
C VAL A 192 -4.84 -3.98 3.34
N SER A 193 -5.14 -4.95 2.48
CA SER A 193 -5.32 -4.78 1.03
C SER A 193 -6.80 -4.78 0.67
N VAL A 194 -7.22 -3.83 -0.18
CA VAL A 194 -8.55 -3.87 -0.83
C VAL A 194 -8.61 -4.87 -2.00
N GLY A 195 -7.51 -5.53 -2.33
CA GLY A 195 -7.49 -6.57 -3.36
C GLY A 195 -7.76 -7.98 -2.83
N THR A 196 -8.05 -8.13 -1.54
CA THR A 196 -8.38 -9.42 -0.93
C THR A 196 -9.77 -9.89 -1.40
N ASP A 197 -9.90 -11.16 -1.76
CA ASP A 197 -11.14 -11.73 -2.33
C ASP A 197 -12.39 -11.52 -1.44
N ASP A 198 -12.22 -11.56 -0.11
CA ASP A 198 -13.29 -11.24 0.85
C ASP A 198 -12.81 -10.27 1.94
N ILE A 199 -12.89 -8.97 1.61
CA ILE A 199 -12.54 -7.87 2.52
C ILE A 199 -13.44 -7.88 3.76
N MET A 200 -14.71 -8.24 3.62
CA MET A 200 -15.66 -8.17 4.73
C MET A 200 -15.47 -9.32 5.71
N GLU A 201 -15.18 -10.52 5.21
CA GLU A 201 -14.75 -11.64 6.07
C GLU A 201 -13.47 -11.24 6.82
N SER A 202 -12.46 -10.73 6.12
CA SER A 202 -11.20 -10.26 6.72
C SER A 202 -11.43 -9.19 7.80
N PHE A 203 -12.33 -8.24 7.53
CA PHE A 203 -12.72 -7.20 8.48
C PHE A 203 -13.37 -7.80 9.73
N HIS A 204 -14.35 -8.69 9.57
CA HIS A 204 -15.05 -9.30 10.71
C HIS A 204 -14.16 -10.21 11.55
N GLU A 205 -13.22 -10.94 10.93
CA GLU A 205 -12.25 -11.76 11.66
C GLU A 205 -11.25 -10.92 12.45
N ALA A 206 -10.81 -9.79 11.87
CA ALA A 206 -9.88 -8.89 12.53
C ALA A 206 -10.56 -8.02 13.60
N PHE A 207 -11.82 -7.62 13.42
CA PHE A 207 -12.46 -6.63 14.28
C PHE A 207 -12.68 -7.13 15.71
N ALA A 208 -11.98 -6.51 16.67
CA ALA A 208 -12.05 -6.82 18.08
C ALA A 208 -13.03 -5.92 18.86
N GLY A 209 -13.41 -4.76 18.30
CA GLY A 209 -14.46 -3.91 18.87
C GLY A 209 -14.22 -2.41 18.70
N THR A 210 -15.16 -1.61 19.21
CA THR A 210 -15.08 -0.15 19.26
C THR A 210 -15.30 0.36 20.67
N TYR A 211 -14.40 1.23 21.14
CA TYR A 211 -14.32 1.67 22.53
C TYR A 211 -14.26 3.20 22.60
N GLN A 212 -14.92 3.79 23.59
CA GLN A 212 -14.94 5.25 23.78
C GLN A 212 -13.63 5.78 24.39
N THR A 213 -12.92 4.96 25.15
CA THR A 213 -11.70 5.35 25.85
C THR A 213 -10.69 4.20 25.86
N GLU A 214 -9.41 4.53 26.05
CA GLU A 214 -8.34 3.54 26.21
C GLU A 214 -8.60 2.60 27.40
N GLU A 215 -9.13 3.13 28.51
CA GLU A 215 -9.50 2.31 29.67
C GLU A 215 -10.59 1.28 29.34
N ALA A 216 -11.62 1.68 28.59
CA ALA A 216 -12.66 0.75 28.16
C ALA A 216 -12.10 -0.36 27.26
N ALA A 217 -11.15 -0.03 26.38
CA ALA A 217 -10.46 -1.01 25.55
C ALA A 217 -9.61 -1.97 26.40
N LEU A 218 -8.85 -1.46 27.39
CA LEU A 218 -8.06 -2.30 28.30
C LEU A 218 -8.94 -3.28 29.08
N ARG A 219 -10.04 -2.80 29.66
CA ARG A 219 -10.96 -3.65 30.43
C ARG A 219 -11.55 -4.76 29.58
N ALA A 220 -11.87 -4.48 28.32
CA ALA A 220 -12.48 -5.46 27.42
C ALA A 220 -11.48 -6.46 26.81
N LEU A 221 -10.26 -6.01 26.50
CA LEU A 221 -9.29 -6.78 25.70
C LEU A 221 -8.11 -7.34 26.50
N SER A 222 -8.06 -7.08 27.80
CA SER A 222 -7.03 -7.59 28.70
C SER A 222 -7.66 -8.10 30.00
N PRO A 223 -6.97 -8.99 30.75
CA PRO A 223 -7.47 -9.49 32.02
C PRO A 223 -7.30 -8.47 33.16
N LEU A 224 -7.47 -7.17 32.88
CA LEU A 224 -7.28 -6.09 33.84
C LEU A 224 -8.20 -6.25 35.05
N GLU A 225 -9.47 -6.63 34.84
CA GLU A 225 -10.42 -6.86 35.93
C GLU A 225 -10.00 -8.01 36.86
N ASP A 226 -9.41 -9.08 36.30
CA ASP A 226 -8.89 -10.21 37.08
C ASP A 226 -7.67 -9.76 37.91
N TRP A 227 -6.80 -8.92 37.34
CA TRP A 227 -5.66 -8.36 38.06
C TRP A 227 -6.07 -7.38 39.15
N GLU A 228 -7.07 -6.53 38.89
CA GLU A 228 -7.67 -5.63 39.88
C GLU A 228 -8.25 -6.41 41.06
N THR A 229 -8.98 -7.49 40.77
CA THR A 229 -9.55 -8.38 41.80
C THR A 229 -8.44 -9.05 42.63
N SER A 230 -7.42 -9.58 41.96
CA SER A 230 -6.27 -10.22 42.63
C SER A 230 -5.48 -9.25 43.51
N LEU A 231 -5.33 -7.99 43.06
CA LEU A 231 -4.67 -6.95 43.84
C LEU A 231 -5.51 -6.53 45.05
N ALA A 232 -6.83 -6.45 44.90
CA ALA A 232 -7.75 -6.14 45.99
C ALA A 232 -7.66 -7.18 47.12
N ASP A 233 -7.67 -8.48 46.77
CA ASP A 233 -7.49 -9.56 47.75
C ASP A 233 -6.14 -9.45 48.48
N TRP A 234 -5.07 -9.16 47.73
CA TRP A 234 -3.74 -8.94 48.32
C TRP A 234 -3.71 -7.75 49.29
N CYS A 235 -4.35 -6.62 48.94
CA CYS A 235 -4.44 -5.46 49.82
C CYS A 235 -5.19 -5.78 51.11
N ILE A 236 -6.29 -6.51 51.03
CA ILE A 236 -7.09 -6.95 52.20
C ILE A 236 -6.22 -7.81 53.12
N ASP A 237 -5.51 -8.80 52.57
CA ASP A 237 -4.64 -9.69 53.34
C ASP A 237 -3.49 -8.97 54.06
N HIS A 238 -3.09 -7.80 53.55
CA HIS A 238 -1.96 -7.02 54.07
C HIS A 238 -2.39 -5.74 54.80
N GLY A 239 -3.70 -5.50 54.97
CA GLY A 239 -4.25 -4.34 55.68
C GLY A 239 -4.00 -3.00 54.97
N LEU A 240 -3.96 -3.01 53.64
CA LEU A 240 -3.82 -1.82 52.81
C LEU A 240 -5.19 -1.41 52.23
N GLU A 241 -5.43 -0.10 52.16
CA GLU A 241 -6.60 0.46 51.47
C GLU A 241 -6.37 0.42 49.96
N LEU A 242 -7.30 -0.18 49.20
CA LEU A 242 -7.17 -0.32 47.74
C LEU A 242 -7.18 1.04 47.05
N GLU A 243 -7.92 2.00 47.61
CA GLU A 243 -8.04 3.37 47.13
C GLU A 243 -6.72 4.16 47.24
N ALA A 244 -5.73 3.65 47.96
CA ALA A 244 -4.39 4.23 48.02
C ALA A 244 -3.51 3.84 46.81
N LEU A 245 -3.99 2.94 45.95
CA LEU A 245 -3.29 2.48 44.75
C LEU A 245 -3.95 3.04 43.48
N GLU A 246 -3.12 3.45 42.52
CA GLU A 246 -3.56 3.88 41.19
C GLU A 246 -2.95 2.98 40.12
N TRP A 247 -3.80 2.53 39.18
CA TRP A 247 -3.36 1.77 38.02
C TRP A 247 -2.69 2.70 37.01
N ASN A 248 -1.44 2.38 36.67
CA ASN A 248 -0.78 3.05 35.55
C ASN A 248 -1.21 2.38 34.23
N CYS A 249 -2.24 2.93 33.58
CA CYS A 249 -2.80 2.39 32.34
C CYS A 249 -1.92 2.65 31.10
N GLU A 250 -1.03 3.63 31.13
CA GLU A 250 -0.17 3.99 29.99
C GLU A 250 0.72 2.83 29.49
N PRO A 251 1.51 2.13 30.34
CA PRO A 251 2.30 0.99 29.91
C PRO A 251 1.44 -0.21 29.49
N LEU A 252 0.22 -0.36 30.03
CA LEU A 252 -0.71 -1.41 29.63
C LEU A 252 -1.25 -1.15 28.23
N MET A 253 -1.59 0.10 27.91
CA MET A 253 -1.98 0.51 26.56
C MET A 253 -0.85 0.33 25.54
N ALA A 254 0.39 0.63 25.93
CA ALA A 254 1.54 0.37 25.07
C ALA A 254 1.64 -1.12 24.70
N ARG A 255 1.45 -2.02 25.69
CA ARG A 255 1.40 -3.47 25.44
C ARG A 255 0.21 -3.90 24.61
N LEU A 256 -0.97 -3.30 24.82
CA LEU A 256 -2.14 -3.59 24.02
C LEU A 256 -1.89 -3.26 22.54
N ARG A 257 -1.24 -2.13 22.24
CA ARG A 257 -0.84 -1.74 20.88
C ARG A 257 0.24 -2.63 20.25
N ASP A 258 0.99 -3.39 21.05
CA ASP A 258 1.90 -4.42 20.53
C ASP A 258 1.12 -5.62 19.97
N VAL A 259 -0.03 -5.96 20.58
CA VAL A 259 -0.85 -7.13 20.24
C VAL A 259 -1.94 -6.80 19.22
N TYR A 260 -2.56 -5.63 19.33
CA TYR A 260 -3.66 -5.18 18.49
C TYR A 260 -3.27 -3.94 17.69
N ASP A 261 -3.87 -3.77 16.51
CA ASP A 261 -3.86 -2.48 15.84
C ASP A 261 -5.03 -1.63 16.37
N VAL A 262 -4.69 -0.47 16.92
CA VAL A 262 -5.64 0.45 17.56
C VAL A 262 -5.66 1.75 16.75
N VAL A 263 -6.81 2.05 16.15
CA VAL A 263 -7.01 3.23 15.30
C VAL A 263 -8.00 4.17 15.98
N GLU A 264 -7.58 5.42 16.19
CA GLU A 264 -8.45 6.47 16.73
C GLU A 264 -9.17 7.22 15.60
N GLY A 265 -10.48 7.30 15.67
CA GLY A 265 -11.33 7.97 14.68
C GLY A 265 -12.57 8.56 15.33
N LYS A 266 -12.88 9.83 15.02
CA LYS A 266 -14.10 10.54 15.46
C LYS A 266 -14.43 10.42 16.97
N GLY A 267 -13.39 10.33 17.81
CA GLY A 267 -13.51 10.26 19.26
C GLY A 267 -13.72 8.85 19.82
N VAL A 268 -13.56 7.82 19.01
CA VAL A 268 -13.57 6.40 19.44
C VAL A 268 -12.31 5.68 18.99
N LEU A 269 -12.04 4.53 19.61
CA LEU A 269 -10.98 3.59 19.27
C LEU A 269 -11.58 2.38 18.57
N HIS A 270 -11.17 2.12 17.34
CA HIS A 270 -11.43 0.87 16.63
C HIS A 270 -10.24 -0.06 16.81
N VAL A 271 -10.49 -1.30 17.24
CA VAL A 271 -9.43 -2.25 17.56
C VAL A 271 -9.52 -3.48 16.67
N PHE A 272 -8.37 -3.90 16.15
CA PHE A 272 -8.23 -5.01 15.22
C PHE A 272 -7.14 -5.98 15.71
N ASN A 273 -7.38 -7.27 15.53
CA ASN A 273 -6.37 -8.32 15.67
C ASN A 273 -5.33 -8.17 14.56
N LYS A 274 -4.06 -8.40 14.92
CA LYS A 274 -2.93 -8.48 13.97
C LYS A 274 -2.78 -9.87 13.37
#